data_AF-A0A522UT74-F1
#
_entry.id   AF-A0A522UT74-F1
#
_cell.length_a   1.000
_cell.length_b   1.000
_cell.length_c   1.000
_cell.angle_alpha   90.00
_cell.angle_beta   90.00
_cell.angle_gamma   90.00
#
_symmetry.space_group_name_H-M   'P 1'
#
loop_
_entity.id
_entity.type
_entity.pdbx_description
1 polymer ?
#
loop_
_entity_poly.entity_id
_entity_poly.type
_entity_poly.pdbx_seq_one_letter_code
_entity_poly.pdbx_strand_id
1 'polypeptide(L)'
;MMHVQRHLQNDQLGEVFKVFVLVARCVCILYGITIVTLGMFFLLLGGFDSGSWFKFVAGACALAVGLIPMTKAGRKSEGSGIIIVLALTGLGFQGLDVIHYYLFHSNPGNYYGWQIQLPVIAALAFMAVRGYTTLPESTETAG
;
A
#
# COMPACT_ATOMS: atom_id res chain seq x y z
N MET A 1 -14.25 9.19 37.73
CA MET A 1 -13.28 8.14 37.38
C MET A 1 -13.42 7.60 35.95
N MET A 2 -14.63 7.38 35.41
CA MET A 2 -14.82 6.86 34.04
C MET A 2 -14.27 7.75 32.89
N HIS A 3 -14.16 9.07 33.06
CA HIS A 3 -13.67 9.98 32.02
C HIS A 3 -12.14 9.92 31.79
N VAL A 4 -11.38 9.58 32.84
CA VAL A 4 -9.90 9.48 32.77
C VAL A 4 -9.48 8.18 32.08
N GLN A 5 -10.22 7.08 32.29
CA GLN A 5 -9.96 5.82 31.60
C GLN A 5 -10.17 5.92 30.07
N ARG A 6 -11.19 6.68 29.61
CA ARG A 6 -11.41 6.88 28.16
C ARG A 6 -10.28 7.67 27.49
N HIS A 7 -9.71 8.68 28.17
CA HIS A 7 -8.57 9.41 27.62
C HIS A 7 -7.33 8.53 27.49
N LEU A 8 -6.99 7.78 28.54
CA LEU A 8 -5.85 6.84 28.50
C LEU A 8 -6.02 5.75 27.45
N GLN A 9 -7.26 5.24 27.28
CA GLN A 9 -7.56 4.23 26.27
C GLN A 9 -7.47 4.79 24.84
N ASN A 10 -7.89 6.04 24.61
CA ASN A 10 -7.75 6.72 23.32
C ASN A 10 -6.29 7.04 22.98
N ASP A 11 -5.48 7.41 23.98
CA ASP A 11 -4.05 7.69 23.78
C ASP A 11 -3.28 6.41 23.41
N GLN A 12 -3.58 5.28 24.06
CA GLN A 12 -2.98 3.99 23.71
C GLN A 12 -3.41 3.49 22.32
N LEU A 13 -4.68 3.65 21.95
CA LEU A 13 -5.16 3.29 20.61
C LEU A 13 -4.47 4.11 19.51
N GLY A 14 -4.22 5.40 19.78
CA GLY A 14 -3.50 6.29 18.88
C GLY A 14 -2.04 5.87 18.67
N GLU A 15 -1.34 5.45 19.72
CA GLU A 15 0.04 4.94 19.62
C GLU A 15 0.10 3.61 18.85
N VAL A 16 -0.80 2.68 19.15
CA VAL A 16 -0.89 1.39 18.44
C VAL A 16 -1.14 1.61 16.94
N PHE A 17 -2.04 2.53 16.59
CA PHE A 17 -2.31 2.85 15.19
C PHE A 17 -1.08 3.42 14.46
N LYS A 18 -0.31 4.31 15.10
CA LYS A 18 0.95 4.84 14.53
C LYS A 18 1.95 3.73 14.24
N VAL A 19 2.07 2.74 15.13
CA VAL A 19 2.93 1.56 14.93
C VAL A 19 2.46 0.77 13.71
N PHE A 20 1.17 0.49 13.57
CA PHE A 20 0.65 -0.21 12.38
C PHE A 20 0.92 0.55 11.09
N VAL A 21 0.76 1.88 11.08
CA VAL A 21 1.09 2.71 9.91
C VAL A 21 2.57 2.63 9.58
N LEU A 22 3.45 2.68 10.59
CA LEU A 22 4.89 2.54 10.40
C LEU A 22 5.24 1.16 9.79
N VAL A 23 4.68 0.07 10.34
CA VAL A 23 4.92 -1.27 9.82
C VAL A 23 4.42 -1.40 8.38
N ALA A 24 3.20 -0.94 8.09
CA ALA A 24 2.65 -0.97 6.73
C ALA A 24 3.55 -0.22 5.73
N ARG A 25 4.10 0.94 6.13
CA ARG A 25 5.07 1.67 5.30
C ARG A 25 6.36 0.90 5.08
N CYS A 26 6.94 0.32 6.14
CA CYS A 26 8.15 -0.48 6.01
C CYS A 26 7.94 -1.65 5.05
N VAL A 27 6.79 -2.34 5.15
CA VAL A 27 6.41 -3.41 4.22
C VAL A 27 6.32 -2.88 2.78
N CYS A 28 5.62 -1.76 2.57
CA CYS A 28 5.50 -1.13 1.25
C CYS A 28 6.86 -0.72 0.65
N ILE A 29 7.78 -0.18 1.46
CA ILE A 29 9.13 0.21 1.01
C ILE A 29 9.96 -1.03 0.66
N LEU A 30 10.08 -1.99 1.59
CA LEU A 30 10.94 -3.17 1.40
C LEU A 30 10.46 -4.01 0.21
N TYR A 31 9.15 -4.23 0.12
CA TYR A 31 8.57 -4.94 -1.01
C TYR A 31 8.66 -4.12 -2.30
N GLY A 32 8.36 -2.82 -2.24
CA GLY A 32 8.43 -1.93 -3.39
C GLY A 32 9.82 -1.94 -4.01
N ILE A 33 10.89 -1.82 -3.21
CA ILE A 33 12.27 -1.94 -3.68
C ILE A 33 12.50 -3.31 -4.33
N THR A 34 12.16 -4.39 -3.64
CA THR A 34 12.41 -5.76 -4.11
C THR A 34 11.74 -6.03 -5.45
N ILE A 35 10.46 -5.67 -5.59
CA ILE A 35 9.66 -5.93 -6.78
C ILE A 35 9.99 -4.98 -7.92
N VAL A 36 10.31 -3.71 -7.64
CA VAL A 36 10.80 -2.79 -8.68
C VAL A 36 12.11 -3.33 -9.25
N THR A 37 13.05 -3.74 -8.40
CA THR A 37 14.33 -4.30 -8.85
C THR A 37 14.13 -5.58 -9.65
N LEU A 38 13.31 -6.53 -9.16
CA LEU A 38 13.02 -7.77 -9.87
C LEU A 38 12.27 -7.52 -11.19
N GLY A 39 11.22 -6.71 -11.17
CA GLY A 39 10.44 -6.36 -12.37
C GLY A 39 11.30 -5.70 -13.43
N MET A 40 12.16 -4.75 -13.04
CA MET A 40 13.11 -4.11 -13.95
C MET A 40 14.13 -5.11 -14.50
N PHE A 41 14.67 -5.99 -13.66
CA PHE A 41 15.60 -7.04 -14.08
C PHE A 41 14.98 -7.98 -15.13
N PHE A 42 13.73 -8.42 -14.94
CA PHE A 42 13.03 -9.26 -15.89
C PHE A 42 12.66 -8.53 -17.18
N LEU A 43 12.25 -7.26 -17.11
CA LEU A 43 11.98 -6.44 -18.30
C LEU A 43 13.24 -6.24 -19.16
N LEU A 44 14.40 -6.07 -18.53
CA LEU A 44 15.67 -5.87 -19.22
C LEU A 44 16.23 -7.15 -19.85
N LEU A 45 16.06 -8.32 -19.20
CA LEU A 45 16.66 -9.59 -19.67
C LEU A 45 15.70 -10.47 -20.49
N GLY A 46 14.40 -10.40 -20.22
CA GLY A 46 13.39 -11.29 -20.80
C GLY A 46 12.57 -10.67 -21.93
N GLY A 47 12.75 -9.38 -22.22
CA GLY A 47 11.88 -8.62 -23.11
C GLY A 47 10.60 -8.13 -22.40
N PHE A 48 9.80 -7.33 -23.11
CA PHE A 48 8.58 -6.72 -22.55
C PHE A 48 7.48 -7.78 -22.36
N ASP A 49 7.50 -8.46 -21.21
CA ASP A 49 6.43 -9.34 -20.75
C ASP A 49 5.44 -8.59 -19.87
N SER A 50 4.14 -8.82 -20.11
CA SER A 50 3.07 -8.12 -19.41
C SER A 50 3.03 -8.42 -17.90
N GLY A 51 3.38 -9.65 -17.48
CA GLY A 51 3.49 -9.99 -16.07
C GLY A 51 4.62 -9.24 -15.37
N SER A 52 5.79 -9.17 -16.01
CA SER A 52 6.94 -8.41 -15.50
C SER A 52 6.64 -6.91 -15.37
N TRP A 53 5.88 -6.36 -16.32
CA TRP A 53 5.40 -4.98 -16.27
C TRP A 53 4.42 -4.74 -15.11
N PHE A 54 3.45 -5.64 -14.90
CA PHE A 54 2.48 -5.50 -13.79
C PHE A 54 3.17 -5.51 -12.43
N LYS A 55 4.16 -6.40 -12.24
CA LYS A 55 4.99 -6.44 -11.03
C LYS A 55 5.72 -5.12 -10.83
N PHE A 56 6.40 -4.62 -11.87
CA PHE A 56 7.13 -3.37 -11.79
C PHE A 56 6.24 -2.20 -11.35
N VAL A 57 5.06 -2.04 -11.97
CA VAL A 57 4.13 -0.96 -11.62
C VAL A 57 3.58 -1.13 -10.19
N ALA A 58 3.18 -2.34 -9.80
CA ALA A 58 2.71 -2.62 -8.44
C ALA A 58 3.79 -2.28 -7.38
N GLY A 59 5.04 -2.68 -7.64
CA GLY A 59 6.19 -2.36 -6.79
C GLY A 59 6.47 -0.86 -6.70
N ALA A 60 6.40 -0.16 -7.84
CA ALA A 60 6.62 1.29 -7.89
C ALA A 60 5.54 2.05 -7.10
N CYS A 61 4.27 1.65 -7.22
CA CYS A 61 3.17 2.19 -6.43
C CYS A 61 3.36 1.95 -4.94
N ALA A 62 3.74 0.73 -4.53
CA ALA A 62 4.00 0.41 -3.13
C ALA A 62 5.16 1.24 -2.56
N LEU A 63 6.26 1.36 -3.32
CA LEU A 63 7.41 2.17 -2.93
C LEU A 63 7.00 3.65 -2.76
N ALA A 64 6.28 4.21 -3.73
CA ALA A 64 5.82 5.59 -3.69
C ALA A 64 4.92 5.86 -2.47
N VAL A 65 3.94 4.98 -2.20
CA VAL A 65 3.08 5.06 -1.00
C VAL A 65 3.91 5.03 0.29
N GLY A 66 4.90 4.13 0.36
CA GLY A 66 5.76 3.98 1.52
C GLY A 66 6.66 5.19 1.78
N LEU A 67 7.08 5.90 0.73
CA LEU A 67 7.95 7.08 0.82
C LEU A 67 7.20 8.37 1.16
N ILE A 68 5.89 8.47 0.91
CA ILE A 68 5.12 9.70 1.22
C ILE A 68 5.20 10.00 2.73
N PRO A 69 5.72 11.16 3.14
CA PRO A 69 5.94 11.48 4.55
C PRO A 69 4.62 11.51 5.33
N MET A 70 4.70 11.06 6.59
CA MET A 70 3.56 11.10 7.49
C MET A 70 3.35 12.55 7.93
N THR A 71 2.26 13.14 7.47
CA THR A 71 1.69 14.32 8.11
C THR A 71 1.28 13.97 9.54
N LYS A 72 1.56 14.89 10.48
CA LYS A 72 1.25 14.72 11.90
C LYS A 72 -0.22 14.30 12.07
N ALA A 73 -0.46 13.29 12.90
CA ALA A 73 -1.80 12.83 13.25
C ALA A 73 -2.70 14.02 13.61
N GLY A 74 -3.86 14.13 12.95
CA GLY A 74 -4.83 15.20 13.18
C GLY A 74 -4.75 16.40 12.22
N ARG A 75 -3.77 16.49 11.32
CA ARG A 75 -3.79 17.49 10.23
C ARG A 75 -4.23 16.85 8.91
N LYS A 76 -5.34 17.34 8.36
CA LYS A 76 -5.81 17.06 6.99
C LYS A 76 -4.64 17.29 6.04
N SER A 77 -4.34 16.29 5.20
CA SER A 77 -3.07 16.23 4.46
C SER A 77 -3.32 16.19 2.96
N GLU A 78 -2.74 17.14 2.24
CA GLU A 78 -2.81 17.24 0.76
C GLU A 78 -2.29 15.96 0.05
N GLY A 79 -1.39 15.21 0.70
CA GLY A 79 -0.89 13.93 0.18
C GLY A 79 -1.84 12.74 0.34
N SER A 80 -2.96 12.89 1.04
CA SER A 80 -3.88 11.79 1.34
C SER A 80 -4.56 11.22 0.10
N GLY A 81 -4.97 12.08 -0.83
CA GLY A 81 -5.55 11.63 -2.11
C GLY A 81 -4.54 10.85 -2.95
N ILE A 82 -3.28 11.28 -2.98
CA ILE A 82 -2.20 10.61 -3.71
C ILE A 82 -1.94 9.22 -3.11
N ILE A 83 -1.93 9.09 -1.78
CA ILE A 83 -1.78 7.78 -1.11
C ILE A 83 -2.90 6.83 -1.54
N ILE A 84 -4.16 7.29 -1.57
CA ILE A 84 -5.30 6.46 -1.99
C ILE A 84 -5.14 6.02 -3.43
N VAL A 85 -4.88 6.95 -4.35
CA VAL A 85 -4.74 6.65 -5.77
C VAL A 85 -3.62 5.65 -6.00
N LEU A 86 -2.42 5.91 -5.46
CA LEU A 86 -1.28 5.00 -5.62
C LEU A 86 -1.52 3.64 -4.97
N ALA A 87 -2.17 3.59 -3.80
CA ALA A 87 -2.47 2.33 -3.14
C ALA A 87 -3.48 1.49 -3.94
N LEU A 88 -4.55 2.11 -4.45
CA LEU A 88 -5.54 1.44 -5.29
C LEU A 88 -4.95 1.00 -6.63
N THR A 89 -4.11 1.82 -7.26
CA THR A 89 -3.39 1.45 -8.47
C THR A 89 -2.46 0.27 -8.21
N GLY A 90 -1.68 0.30 -7.12
CA GLY A 90 -0.81 -0.80 -6.71
C GLY A 90 -1.59 -2.11 -6.49
N LEU A 91 -2.74 -2.05 -5.82
CA LEU A 91 -3.64 -3.19 -5.62
C LEU A 91 -4.18 -3.73 -6.96
N GLY A 92 -4.58 -2.84 -7.87
CA GLY A 92 -5.08 -3.22 -9.20
C GLY A 92 -4.02 -3.98 -10.01
N PHE A 93 -2.79 -3.46 -10.08
CA PHE A 93 -1.70 -4.13 -10.78
C PHE A 93 -1.25 -5.43 -10.10
N GLN A 94 -1.29 -5.49 -8.77
CA GLN A 94 -1.06 -6.73 -8.03
C GLN A 94 -2.13 -7.79 -8.38
N GLY A 95 -3.40 -7.37 -8.52
CA GLY A 95 -4.49 -8.24 -8.99
C GLY A 95 -4.30 -8.71 -10.43
N LEU A 96 -3.87 -7.83 -11.33
CA LEU A 96 -3.56 -8.20 -12.72
C LEU A 96 -2.38 -9.17 -12.83
N ASP A 97 -1.33 -9.01 -12.00
CA ASP A 97 -0.23 -9.98 -11.90
C ASP A 97 -0.73 -11.36 -11.50
N VAL A 98 -1.62 -11.42 -10.51
CA VAL A 98 -2.24 -12.67 -10.04
C VAL A 98 -3.10 -13.32 -11.13
N ILE A 99 -3.95 -12.54 -11.80
CA ILE A 99 -4.80 -13.04 -12.90
C ILE A 99 -3.93 -13.55 -14.05
N HIS A 100 -2.93 -12.77 -14.46
CA HIS A 100 -1.98 -13.16 -15.51
C HIS A 100 -1.29 -14.48 -15.15
N TYR A 101 -0.81 -14.63 -13.91
CA TYR A 101 -0.18 -15.87 -13.48
C TYR A 101 -1.11 -17.08 -13.67
N TYR A 102 -2.36 -17.01 -13.19
CA TYR A 102 -3.30 -18.13 -13.32
C TYR A 102 -3.76 -18.41 -14.75
N LEU A 103 -3.80 -17.39 -15.62
CA LEU A 103 -4.18 -17.58 -17.02
C LEU A 103 -3.07 -18.24 -17.84
N PHE A 104 -1.81 -17.95 -17.53
CA PHE A 104 -0.67 -18.36 -18.37
C PHE A 104 0.21 -19.47 -17.77
N HIS A 105 0.06 -19.81 -16.48
CA HIS A 105 0.84 -20.87 -15.83
C HIS A 105 -0.03 -22.06 -15.40
N SER A 106 0.28 -23.23 -15.93
CA SER A 106 -0.51 -24.47 -15.79
C SER A 106 -0.43 -25.14 -14.41
N ASN A 107 0.36 -24.61 -13.47
CA ASN A 107 0.62 -25.20 -12.16
C ASN A 107 0.34 -24.20 -11.03
N PRO A 108 -0.94 -24.08 -10.58
CA PRO A 108 -1.34 -23.09 -9.58
C PRO A 108 -0.74 -23.33 -8.19
N GLY A 109 -0.29 -24.56 -7.90
CA GLY A 109 0.24 -24.95 -6.59
C GLY A 109 1.65 -24.42 -6.26
N ASN A 110 2.34 -23.80 -7.22
CA ASN A 110 3.75 -23.43 -7.08
C ASN A 110 4.03 -21.92 -7.20
N TYR A 111 3.02 -21.06 -7.04
CA TYR A 111 3.29 -19.63 -6.87
C TYR A 111 3.84 -19.38 -5.46
N TYR A 112 5.15 -19.61 -5.31
CA TYR A 112 5.96 -19.33 -4.13
C TYR A 112 5.79 -17.89 -3.56
N GLY A 113 5.09 -16.99 -4.27
CA GLY A 113 4.93 -15.59 -3.91
C GLY A 113 3.71 -15.21 -3.07
N TRP A 114 2.64 -16.03 -2.94
CA TRP A 114 1.39 -15.57 -2.27
C TRP A 114 1.63 -15.15 -0.82
N GLN A 115 2.43 -15.91 -0.09
CA GLN A 115 2.79 -15.62 1.29
C GLN A 115 3.54 -14.28 1.43
N ILE A 116 4.24 -13.85 0.37
CA ILE A 116 4.99 -12.58 0.32
C ILE A 116 4.10 -11.44 -0.22
N GLN A 117 3.13 -11.74 -1.09
CA GLN A 117 2.21 -10.75 -1.67
C GLN A 117 1.09 -10.34 -0.70
N LEU A 118 0.57 -11.26 0.11
CA LEU A 118 -0.52 -10.99 1.06
C LEU A 118 -0.21 -9.87 2.08
N PRO A 119 0.98 -9.82 2.72
CA PRO A 119 1.36 -8.72 3.61
C PRO A 119 1.36 -7.36 2.92
N VAL A 120 1.66 -7.31 1.62
CA VAL A 120 1.73 -6.08 0.84
C VAL A 120 0.35 -5.61 0.44
N ILE A 121 -0.51 -6.53 0.01
CA ILE A 121 -1.93 -6.24 -0.24
C ILE A 121 -2.55 -5.64 1.02
N ALA A 122 -2.28 -6.25 2.18
CA ALA A 122 -2.73 -5.72 3.47
C ALA A 122 -2.12 -4.33 3.78
N ALA A 123 -0.83 -4.14 3.54
CA ALA A 123 -0.17 -2.85 3.77
C ALA A 123 -0.71 -1.74 2.84
N LEU A 124 -0.91 -2.01 1.55
CA LEU A 124 -1.50 -1.08 0.59
C LEU A 124 -2.95 -0.73 0.97
N ALA A 125 -3.77 -1.73 1.31
CA ALA A 125 -5.14 -1.52 1.76
C ALA A 125 -5.17 -0.66 3.03
N PHE A 126 -4.30 -0.95 4.00
CA PHE A 126 -4.21 -0.17 5.23
C PHE A 126 -3.76 1.28 4.97
N MET A 127 -2.82 1.49 4.04
CA MET A 127 -2.40 2.83 3.62
C MET A 127 -3.50 3.59 2.89
N ALA A 128 -4.31 2.91 2.06
CA ALA A 128 -5.49 3.50 1.41
C ALA A 128 -6.53 3.93 2.44
N VAL A 129 -6.84 3.08 3.43
CA VAL A 129 -7.75 3.41 4.54
C VAL A 129 -7.21 4.60 5.33
N ARG A 130 -5.91 4.60 5.67
CA ARG A 130 -5.27 5.74 6.33
C ARG A 130 -5.42 7.01 5.50
N GLY A 131 -5.12 6.96 4.20
CA GLY A 131 -5.29 8.09 3.28
C GLY A 131 -6.73 8.60 3.28
N TYR A 132 -7.71 7.70 3.24
CA TYR A 132 -9.13 8.07 3.28
C TYR A 132 -9.49 8.79 4.59
N THR A 133 -9.04 8.29 5.73
CA THR A 133 -9.29 8.92 7.04
C THR A 133 -8.61 10.28 7.23
N THR A 134 -7.64 10.64 6.37
CA THR A 134 -6.93 11.92 6.43
C THR A 134 -7.25 12.86 5.28
N LEU A 135 -8.21 12.50 4.42
CA LEU A 135 -8.74 13.39 3.38
C LEU A 135 -9.33 14.64 4.03
N PRO A 136 -9.08 15.83 3.47
CA PRO A 136 -9.86 16.98 3.85
C PRO A 136 -11.32 16.77 3.44
N GLU A 137 -12.26 16.83 4.39
CA GLU A 137 -13.67 17.02 4.04
C GLU A 137 -13.74 18.21 3.09
N SER A 138 -14.29 17.97 1.91
CA SER A 138 -14.65 19.03 0.99
C SER A 138 -15.41 20.07 1.78
N THR A 139 -14.87 21.28 1.87
CA THR A 139 -15.60 22.46 2.29
C THR A 139 -16.97 22.42 1.63
N GLU A 140 -18.00 22.11 2.41
CA GLU A 140 -19.37 22.48 2.07
C GLU A 140 -19.30 23.97 1.75
N THR A 141 -19.52 24.26 0.46
CA THR A 141 -20.03 25.51 -0.08
C THR A 141 -19.98 26.69 0.88
N ALA A 142 -18.89 27.44 0.80
CA ALA A 142 -19.00 28.89 0.91
C ALA A 142 -20.08 29.34 -0.10
N GLY A 143 -21.20 29.84 0.41
CA GLY A 143 -22.34 30.31 -0.38
C GLY A 143 -23.59 30.43 0.45
#